data_AF-A0A2T5K3F7-F1
#
_entry.id   AF-A0A2T5K3F7-F1
#
_cell.length_a   1.000
_cell.length_b   1.000
_cell.length_c   1.000
_cell.angle_alpha   90.00
_cell.angle_beta   90.00
_cell.angle_gamma   90.00
#
_symmetry.space_group_name_H-M   'P 1'
#
loop_
_entity.id
_entity.type
_entity.pdbx_description
1 polymer ?
#
loop_
_entity_poly.entity_id
_entity_poly.type
_entity_poly.pdbx_seq_one_letter_code
_entity_poly.pdbx_strand_id
1 'polypeptide(L)' 'MRQLEYSLESKDGTKPRIGPVILQAALDDEETRTTATQLLQKDHPEASIDDYELHVIWTELTVPPSNNGIT' A
#
# COMPACT_ATOMS: atom_id res chain seq x y z
N MET A 1 13.33 7.92 -0.21
CA MET A 1 12.41 7.07 0.59
C MET A 1 11.04 7.19 -0.04
N ARG A 2 10.27 6.11 -0.13
CA ARG A 2 8.96 6.11 -0.79
C ARG A 2 7.90 5.58 0.16
N GLN A 3 6.67 5.99 -0.09
CA GLN A 3 5.51 5.48 0.60
C GLN A 3 4.74 4.59 -0.37
N LEU A 4 4.44 3.37 0.06
CA LEU A 4 3.64 2.41 -0.68
C LEU A 4 2.31 2.24 0.04
N GLU A 5 1.21 2.38 -0.69
CA GLU A 5 -0.14 2.28 -0.16
C GLU A 5 -0.79 1.06 -0.80
N TYR A 6 -1.04 0.05 0.01
CA TYR A 6 -1.61 -1.22 -0.42
C TYR A 6 -3.08 -1.29 -0.04
N SER A 7 -3.94 -1.69 -0.96
CA SER A 7 -5.37 -1.90 -0.71
C SER A 7 -5.85 -3.15 -1.41
N LEU A 8 -6.90 -3.78 -0.88
CA LEU A 8 -7.63 -4.80 -1.61
C LEU A 8 -8.85 -4.16 -2.26
N GLU A 9 -8.93 -4.24 -3.58
CA GLU A 9 -10.06 -3.75 -4.36
C GLU A 9 -10.89 -4.94 -4.87
N SER A 10 -12.23 -4.83 -4.79
CA SER A 10 -13.10 -5.92 -5.23
C SER A 10 -13.07 -6.01 -6.75
N LYS A 11 -12.74 -7.20 -7.28
CA LYS A 11 -12.67 -7.42 -8.74
C LYS A 11 -14.00 -7.17 -9.44
N ASP A 12 -15.09 -7.58 -8.81
CA ASP A 12 -16.45 -7.42 -9.33
C ASP A 12 -17.10 -6.08 -8.94
N GLY A 13 -16.41 -5.23 -8.16
CA GLY A 13 -16.95 -3.96 -7.66
C GLY A 13 -18.13 -4.08 -6.69
N THR A 14 -18.49 -5.31 -6.29
CA THR A 14 -19.64 -5.59 -5.41
C THR A 14 -19.30 -5.43 -3.93
N LYS A 15 -18.01 -5.55 -3.58
CA LYS A 15 -17.53 -5.44 -2.20
C LYS A 15 -16.74 -4.14 -1.98
N PRO A 16 -16.75 -3.57 -0.77
CA PRO A 16 -16.04 -2.33 -0.49
C PRO A 16 -14.52 -2.52 -0.57
N ARG A 17 -13.79 -1.46 -0.93
CA ARG A 17 -12.33 -1.44 -0.87
C ARG A 17 -11.85 -1.60 0.58
N ILE A 18 -10.79 -2.36 0.77
CA ILE A 18 -10.15 -2.62 2.06
C ILE A 18 -8.76 -1.98 2.09
N GLY A 19 -8.41 -1.29 3.18
CA GLY A 19 -7.17 -0.53 3.33
C GLY A 19 -7.36 0.99 3.21
N PRO A 20 -6.30 1.78 2.93
CA PRO A 20 -4.94 1.35 2.60
C PRO A 20 -4.07 1.01 3.83
N VAL A 21 -3.20 0.00 3.67
CA VAL A 21 -2.03 -0.21 4.53
C VAL A 21 -0.87 0.58 3.94
N ILE A 22 -0.30 1.48 4.75
CA ILE A 22 0.80 2.35 4.34
C ILE A 22 2.12 1.77 4.85
N LEU A 23 3.03 1.43 3.93
CA LEU A 23 4.37 0.96 4.25
C LEU A 23 5.40 1.94 3.71
N GLN A 24 6.38 2.30 4.53
CA GLN A 24 7.56 3.05 4.08
C GLN A 24 8.60 2.06 3.58
N ALA A 25 8.89 2.10 2.29
CA ALA A 25 9.87 1.20 1.68
C ALA A 25 10.76 1.97 0.69
N ALA A 26 11.94 1.41 0.41
CA ALA A 26 12.80 1.94 -0.64
C ALA A 26 12.23 1.59 -2.03
N LEU A 27 11.66 0.40 -2.17
CA LEU A 27 11.15 -0.21 -3.38
C LEU A 27 9.89 -1.06 -3.04
N ASP A 28 9.08 -1.39 -4.03
CA ASP A 28 7.98 -2.35 -3.94
C ASP A 28 8.50 -3.72 -4.38
N ASP A 29 8.87 -4.52 -3.40
CA ASP A 29 9.36 -5.87 -3.60
C ASP A 29 8.28 -6.88 -3.21
N GLU A 30 8.46 -8.13 -3.65
CA GLU A 30 7.53 -9.23 -3.35
C GLU A 30 7.31 -9.41 -1.84
N GLU A 31 8.35 -9.23 -1.02
CA GLU A 31 8.26 -9.29 0.44
C GLU A 31 7.32 -8.20 1.00
N THR A 32 7.45 -6.96 0.50
CA THR A 32 6.62 -5.83 0.93
C THR A 32 5.16 -6.04 0.54
N ARG A 33 4.91 -6.50 -0.69
CA ARG A 33 3.55 -6.88 -1.16
C ARG A 33 2.94 -8.00 -0.34
N THR A 34 3.74 -9.04 -0.06
CA THR A 34 3.31 -10.20 0.72
C THR A 34 2.98 -9.80 2.15
N THR A 35 3.80 -8.94 2.75
CA THR A 35 3.56 -8.40 4.09
C THR A 35 2.29 -7.55 4.12
N ALA A 36 2.11 -6.64 3.17
CA ALA A 36 0.93 -5.80 3.09
C ALA A 36 -0.36 -6.62 2.87
N THR A 37 -0.30 -7.62 2.00
CA THR A 37 -1.43 -8.53 1.74
C THR A 37 -1.79 -9.30 2.99
N GLN A 38 -0.80 -9.86 3.71
CA GLN A 38 -1.05 -10.56 4.97
C GLN A 38 -1.65 -9.63 6.03
N LEU A 39 -1.21 -8.37 6.12
CA LEU A 39 -1.79 -7.40 7.03
C LEU A 39 -3.26 -7.12 6.68
N LEU A 40 -3.55 -6.83 5.40
CA LEU A 40 -4.90 -6.59 4.92
C LEU A 40 -5.83 -7.78 5.17
N GLN A 41 -5.35 -9.01 4.93
CA GLN A 41 -6.11 -10.25 5.16
C GLN A 41 -6.27 -10.59 6.65
N LYS A 42 -5.30 -10.24 7.50
CA LYS A 42 -5.41 -10.45 8.95
C LYS A 42 -6.52 -9.57 9.53
N ASP A 43 -6.62 -8.32 9.07
CA ASP A 43 -7.65 -7.39 9.52
C ASP A 43 -9.00 -7.64 8.84
N HIS A 44 -8.99 -8.25 7.64
CA HIS A 44 -10.19 -8.62 6.88
C HIS A 44 -10.12 -10.07 6.38
N PRO A 45 -10.38 -11.06 7.25
CA PRO A 45 -10.34 -12.48 6.87
C PRO A 45 -11.43 -12.84 5.84
N GLU A 46 -12.47 -12.03 5.69
CA GLU A 46 -13.48 -12.15 4.63
C GLU A 46 -12.95 -11.77 3.23
N ALA A 47 -11.78 -11.13 3.15
CA ALA A 47 -11.15 -10.71 1.91
C ALA A 47 -10.40 -11.88 1.26
N SER A 48 -11.13 -12.71 0.51
CA SER A 48 -10.52 -13.77 -0.29
C SER A 48 -9.73 -13.20 -1.48
N ILE A 49 -8.62 -13.86 -1.84
CA ILE A 49 -7.81 -13.50 -3.01
C ILE A 49 -8.57 -13.71 -4.33
N ASP A 50 -9.63 -14.51 -4.28
CA ASP A 50 -10.51 -14.75 -5.43
C ASP A 50 -11.40 -13.53 -5.69
N ASP A 51 -11.90 -12.90 -4.63
CA ASP A 51 -12.85 -11.78 -4.69
C ASP A 51 -12.19 -10.40 -4.79
N TYR A 52 -10.93 -10.30 -4.35
CA TYR A 52 -10.19 -9.06 -4.28
C TYR A 52 -8.84 -9.13 -5.01
N GLU A 53 -8.41 -8.00 -5.54
CA GLU A 53 -7.07 -7.79 -6.09
C GLU A 53 -6.28 -6.79 -5.25
N LEU A 54 -4.97 -7.01 -5.14
CA LEU A 54 -4.08 -6.07 -4.46
C LEU A 54 -3.78 -4.89 -5.37
N HIS A 55 -4.20 -3.71 -4.94
CA HIS A 55 -3.92 -2.45 -5.60
C HIS A 55 -2.82 -1.70 -4.83
N VAL A 56 -1.80 -1.23 -5.55
CA VAL A 56 -0.60 -0.59 -4.97
C VAL A 56 -0.44 0.81 -5.55
N ILE A 57 -0.44 1.82 -4.68
CA ILE A 57 -0.15 3.21 -5.04
C ILE A 57 1.23 3.58 -4.51
N TRP A 58 2.02 4.22 -5.36
CA TRP A 58 3.37 4.64 -5.06
C TRP A 58 3.44 6.15 -4.93
N THR A 59 3.83 6.61 -3.75
CA THR A 59 3.96 8.03 -3.46
C THR A 59 5.42 8.33 -3.13
N GLU A 60 6.07 9.14 -3.98
CA GLU A 60 7.41 9.63 -3.68
C GLU A 60 7.32 10.63 -2.53
N LEU A 61 7.92 10.27 -1.39
CA LEU A 61 8.10 11.21 -0.29
C LEU A 61 9.23 12.15 -0.71
N THR A 62 8.87 13.23 -1.39
CA THR A 62 9.78 14.36 -1.54
C THR A 62 10.02 14.89 -0.14
N VAL A 63 11.21 14.62 0.40
CA VAL A 63 11.70 15.40 1.53
C VAL A 63 11.66 16.83 1.02
N PRO A 64 10.89 17.76 1.63
CA PRO A 64 10.99 19.16 1.25
C PRO A 64 12.47 19.49 1.28
N PRO A 65 13.02 20.23 0.29
CA PRO A 65 14.42 20.63 0.39
C PRO A 65 14.57 21.27 1.76
N SER A 66 15.32 20.61 2.65
CA SER A 66 15.76 21.25 3.88
C SER A 66 16.36 22.54 3.37
N ASN A 67 15.76 23.67 3.73
CA ASN A 67 16.25 25.00 3.43
C ASN A 67 17.60 25.13 4.15
N ASN A 68 18.62 24.51 3.58
CA ASN A 68 19.98 24.50 4.02
C ASN A 68 20.73 25.39 3.04
N GLY A 69 20.60 26.69 3.28
CA GLY A 69 21.51 27.69 2.75
C GLY A 69 20.88 28.68 1.77
N ILE A 70 20.47 29.83 2.30
CA ILE A 70 20.75 31.16 1.73
C ILE A 70 20.83 32.14 2.94
N THR A 71 22.00 32.22 3.57
CA THR A 71 22.87 33.41 3.74
C THR A 71 22.25 34.59 4.47
#